data_AF-A0A6N7HM53-F1
#
_entry.id   AF-A0A6N7HM53-F1
#
_cell.length_a   1.000
_cell.length_b   1.000
_cell.length_c   1.000
_cell.angle_alpha   90.00
_cell.angle_beta   90.00
_cell.angle_gamma   90.00
#
_symmetry.space_group_name_H-M   'P 1'
#
loop_
_entity.id
_entity.type
_entity.pdbx_description
1 polymer ?
#
loop_
_entity_poly.entity_id
_entity_poly.type
_entity_poly.pdbx_seq_one_letter_code
_entity_poly.pdbx_strand_id
1 'polypeptide(L)'
;MQHDSYDDQNWSRNDRRTTARRGPFLSRHGGKMMAALVLAVVAVGAVVYNATRPEDQSPDIVEAPPASDAVEDGAGVDLTQPFAGTPAEAWPDGVTGIVAPPPVAVGEFSAEEVGQAYAKVRQVLIASRLDREVIEGHDYERFLKLLAPKARADLRPGFSDDLGTSYSYATRIADDFRLLPVDPKVQGTMSAELGKDGSLVIHTNYVFAYAFDTLTPERVTDAMDIVAVDRWEADYVLTDDRWPEDNQGLWLDKVQGYGYSIACTAYKEGSLAPAYSERIDGDDADPEAEDRYFDPSKPLLTDSSCPA
;
A
#
# COMPACT_ATOMS: atom_id res chain seq x y z
N MET A 1 0.22 -41.05 12.66
CA MET A 1 -0.36 -40.45 13.87
C MET A 1 -1.45 -39.51 13.41
N GLN A 2 -2.70 -39.83 13.76
CA GLN A 2 -3.88 -39.01 13.50
C GLN A 2 -3.73 -37.67 14.25
N HIS A 3 -3.98 -36.56 13.58
CA HIS A 3 -4.37 -35.33 14.24
C HIS A 3 -5.70 -34.90 13.62
N ASP A 4 -6.71 -34.84 14.48
CA ASP A 4 -8.08 -34.47 14.17
C ASP A 4 -8.14 -33.04 13.61
N SER A 5 -8.70 -32.90 12.40
CA SER A 5 -9.12 -31.60 11.87
C SER A 5 -10.42 -31.21 12.57
N TYR A 6 -10.38 -30.16 13.39
CA TYR A 6 -11.59 -29.47 13.80
C TYR A 6 -12.03 -28.51 12.69
N ASP A 7 -13.13 -28.88 12.04
CA ASP A 7 -14.03 -28.03 11.27
C ASP A 7 -14.53 -26.87 12.14
N ASP A 8 -14.55 -25.66 11.56
CA ASP A 8 -15.68 -24.73 11.66
C ASP A 8 -15.52 -23.62 10.60
N GLN A 9 -15.63 -24.02 9.32
CA GLN A 9 -15.93 -23.10 8.22
C GLN A 9 -17.34 -23.40 7.71
N ASN A 10 -18.34 -22.73 8.27
CA ASN A 10 -19.71 -22.86 7.78
C ASN A 10 -20.46 -21.53 7.79
N TRP A 11 -20.05 -20.61 6.92
CA TRP A 11 -20.89 -19.49 6.51
C TRP A 11 -20.79 -19.26 5.00
N SER A 12 -21.36 -20.17 4.22
CA SER A 12 -22.10 -19.84 2.98
C SER A 12 -22.65 -21.08 2.28
N ARG A 13 -23.98 -21.21 2.23
CA ARG A 13 -24.73 -21.63 1.02
C ARG A 13 -26.25 -21.64 1.22
N ASN A 14 -26.91 -21.28 0.12
CA ASN A 14 -28.33 -21.44 -0.25
C ASN A 14 -29.29 -20.36 0.30
N ASP A 15 -30.14 -19.69 -0.49
CA ASP A 15 -30.91 -20.17 -1.66
C ASP A 15 -31.12 -19.10 -2.75
N ARG A 16 -31.12 -19.53 -4.01
CA ARG A 16 -31.64 -18.77 -5.18
C ARG A 16 -32.92 -19.41 -5.71
N ARG A 17 -34.06 -18.73 -5.59
CA ARG A 17 -35.23 -18.92 -6.47
C ARG A 17 -35.95 -17.59 -6.79
N THR A 18 -35.69 -17.14 -8.02
CA THR A 18 -36.63 -16.64 -9.05
C THR A 18 -37.59 -15.46 -8.79
N THR A 19 -37.44 -14.49 -9.72
CA THR A 19 -38.45 -13.79 -10.55
C THR A 19 -39.10 -12.46 -10.12
N ALA A 20 -38.75 -11.44 -10.92
CA ALA A 20 -39.63 -10.50 -11.64
C ALA A 20 -40.16 -9.23 -10.92
N ARG A 21 -39.76 -8.03 -11.39
CA ARG A 21 -40.49 -7.21 -12.39
C ARG A 21 -39.87 -5.80 -12.52
N ARG A 22 -39.85 -5.32 -13.76
CA ARG A 22 -39.57 -3.93 -14.15
C ARG A 22 -40.74 -3.00 -13.78
N GLY A 23 -40.42 -1.74 -13.46
CA GLY A 23 -41.35 -0.60 -13.50
C GLY A 23 -40.58 0.72 -13.34
N PRO A 24 -40.74 1.72 -14.23
CA PRO A 24 -39.96 2.95 -14.23
C PRO A 24 -40.66 4.12 -13.52
N PHE A 25 -39.89 5.09 -13.00
CA PHE A 25 -40.43 6.44 -12.78
C PHE A 25 -39.36 7.53 -12.95
N LEU A 26 -39.61 8.38 -13.95
CA LEU A 26 -39.12 9.76 -14.15
C LEU A 26 -39.45 10.63 -12.91
N SER A 27 -38.89 11.79 -12.56
CA SER A 27 -37.99 12.78 -13.18
C SER A 27 -37.74 13.93 -12.17
N ARG A 28 -36.74 14.77 -12.50
CA ARG A 28 -36.68 16.24 -12.38
C ARG A 28 -36.16 16.95 -11.10
N HIS A 29 -34.93 17.48 -11.27
CA HIS A 29 -34.48 18.89 -11.20
C HIS A 29 -34.30 19.62 -9.85
N GLY A 30 -33.16 20.32 -9.76
CA GLY A 30 -32.87 21.47 -8.88
C GLY A 30 -31.75 21.13 -7.87
N GLY A 31 -30.66 21.86 -7.69
CA GLY A 31 -30.22 23.16 -8.18
C GLY A 31 -28.76 23.37 -7.77
N LYS A 32 -28.10 24.36 -8.39
CA LYS A 32 -26.69 24.73 -8.22
C LYS A 32 -26.45 25.56 -6.94
N MET A 33 -25.16 25.67 -6.58
CA MET A 33 -24.48 26.61 -5.66
C MET A 33 -24.39 26.12 -4.20
N MET A 34 -23.24 26.16 -3.51
CA MET A 34 -22.27 27.26 -3.37
C MET A 34 -20.85 26.76 -3.10
N ALA A 35 -19.89 27.30 -3.85
CA ALA A 35 -18.49 27.38 -3.48
C ALA A 35 -18.25 28.76 -2.85
N ALA A 36 -17.80 28.82 -1.60
CA ALA A 36 -17.07 29.95 -1.00
C ALA A 36 -16.87 29.72 0.51
N LEU A 37 -15.84 28.98 0.91
CA LEU A 37 -15.32 29.02 2.30
C LEU A 37 -13.88 28.49 2.42
N VAL A 38 -13.05 28.65 1.38
CA VAL A 38 -11.65 28.16 1.34
C VAL A 38 -10.61 29.29 1.46
N LEU A 39 -11.00 30.56 1.45
CA LEU A 39 -10.03 31.68 1.41
C LEU A 39 -9.72 32.36 2.76
N ALA A 40 -10.27 31.89 3.88
CA ALA A 40 -10.06 32.53 5.18
C ALA A 40 -9.05 31.83 6.12
N VAL A 41 -8.63 30.58 5.82
CA VAL A 41 -7.73 29.81 6.70
C VAL A 41 -6.24 29.98 6.33
N VAL A 42 -5.95 30.37 5.08
CA VAL A 42 -4.56 30.50 4.58
C VAL A 42 -3.82 31.73 5.12
N ALA A 43 -4.54 32.77 5.57
CA ALA A 43 -3.91 34.03 6.00
C ALA A 43 -3.42 34.03 7.46
N VAL A 44 -3.91 33.13 8.33
CA VAL A 44 -3.55 33.11 9.76
C VAL A 44 -2.33 32.22 10.04
N GLY A 45 -2.11 31.16 9.25
CA GLY A 45 -0.97 30.24 9.43
C GLY A 45 0.40 30.83 9.08
N ALA A 46 0.46 31.78 8.14
CA ALA A 46 1.72 32.38 7.69
C ALA A 46 2.33 33.38 8.70
N VAL A 47 1.52 33.94 9.62
CA VAL A 47 1.97 34.91 10.61
C VAL A 47 2.56 34.23 11.85
N VAL A 48 2.15 33.01 12.17
CA VAL A 48 2.66 32.26 13.33
C VAL A 48 3.99 31.56 13.02
N TYR A 49 4.22 31.14 11.77
CA TYR A 49 5.45 30.43 11.38
C TYR A 49 6.72 31.30 11.36
N ASN A 50 6.59 32.63 11.24
CA ASN A 50 7.74 33.55 11.19
C ASN A 50 8.19 34.08 12.56
N ALA A 51 7.46 33.78 13.65
CA ALA A 51 7.70 34.37 14.97
C ALA A 51 8.49 33.49 15.95
N THR A 52 8.92 32.29 15.56
CA THR A 52 9.58 31.32 16.46
C THR A 52 10.94 30.82 15.96
N ARG A 53 11.73 31.64 15.25
CA ARG A 53 13.14 31.30 14.98
C ARG A 53 13.98 31.49 16.26
N PRO A 54 14.67 30.45 16.76
CA PRO A 54 15.76 30.64 17.71
C PRO A 54 17.02 31.08 16.95
N GLU A 55 17.75 32.02 17.55
CA GLU A 55 19.04 32.56 17.10
C GLU A 55 20.16 31.51 16.96
N ASP A 56 21.01 31.73 15.95
CA ASP A 56 22.27 31.03 15.70
C ASP A 56 23.20 31.01 16.92
N GLN A 57 23.56 29.81 17.37
CA GLN A 57 24.77 29.57 18.16
C GLN A 57 25.49 28.34 17.60
N SER A 58 26.61 28.56 16.91
CA SER A 58 27.57 27.51 16.54
C SER A 58 28.30 26.99 17.77
N PRO A 59 28.47 25.67 17.92
CA PRO A 59 29.60 25.08 18.62
C PRO A 59 30.58 24.43 17.63
N ASP A 60 31.84 24.40 18.08
CA ASP A 60 33.04 23.99 17.36
C ASP A 60 32.96 22.63 16.65
N ILE A 61 33.57 22.60 15.47
CA ILE A 61 33.75 21.46 14.58
C ILE A 61 34.69 20.44 15.24
N VAL A 62 34.16 19.26 15.57
CA VAL A 62 34.95 18.04 15.73
C VAL A 62 34.92 17.34 14.38
N GLU A 63 36.07 17.33 13.70
CA GLU A 63 36.29 16.74 12.39
C GLU A 63 36.02 15.23 12.45
N ALA A 64 34.81 14.83 12.02
CA ALA A 64 34.52 13.46 11.64
C ALA A 64 35.22 13.16 10.31
N PRO A 65 35.77 11.96 10.10
CA PRO A 65 36.39 11.61 8.82
C PRO A 65 35.37 11.82 7.69
N PRO A 66 35.79 12.33 6.52
CA PRO A 66 34.85 12.66 5.45
C PRO A 66 34.05 11.41 5.10
N ALA A 67 32.73 11.49 5.26
CA ALA A 67 31.83 10.61 4.54
C ALA A 67 32.17 10.80 3.06
N SER A 68 32.62 9.73 2.44
CA SER A 68 32.97 9.71 1.03
C SER A 68 31.71 10.03 0.22
N ASP A 69 31.59 11.28 -0.23
CA ASP A 69 30.82 11.67 -1.41
C ASP A 69 31.49 11.06 -2.65
N ALA A 70 31.42 9.74 -2.75
CA ALA A 70 31.77 8.99 -3.94
C ALA A 70 30.48 8.40 -4.49
N VAL A 71 29.65 9.27 -5.08
CA VAL A 71 28.76 8.82 -6.16
C VAL A 71 29.69 8.60 -7.34
N GLU A 72 30.32 7.41 -7.40
CA GLU A 72 30.97 6.98 -8.61
C GLU A 72 29.87 6.69 -9.63
N ASP A 73 29.87 7.43 -10.74
CA ASP A 73 29.19 7.13 -12.01
C ASP A 73 29.64 5.73 -12.51
N GLY A 74 29.15 4.70 -11.85
CA GLY A 74 29.35 3.31 -12.16
C GLY A 74 28.02 2.70 -12.55
N ALA A 75 27.81 2.59 -13.87
CA ALA A 75 26.63 2.06 -14.57
C ALA A 75 25.50 3.04 -14.90
N GLY A 76 24.80 2.77 -16.00
CA GLY A 76 23.92 3.70 -16.73
C GLY A 76 22.61 4.09 -16.04
N VAL A 77 22.47 3.87 -14.73
CA VAL A 77 21.28 4.20 -13.94
C VAL A 77 21.65 5.25 -12.89
N ASP A 78 20.99 6.41 -12.94
CA ASP A 78 21.11 7.45 -11.92
C ASP A 78 20.31 7.05 -10.67
N LEU A 79 20.99 6.66 -9.60
CA LEU A 79 20.36 6.25 -8.34
C LEU A 79 19.61 7.41 -7.63
N THR A 80 19.83 8.66 -8.03
CA THR A 80 19.03 9.80 -7.55
C THR A 80 17.70 9.93 -8.29
N GLN A 81 17.56 9.26 -9.44
CA GLN A 81 16.34 9.16 -10.24
C GLN A 81 16.04 7.70 -10.61
N PRO A 82 15.86 6.81 -9.61
CA PRO A 82 15.87 5.36 -9.85
C PRO A 82 14.67 4.85 -10.64
N PHE A 83 13.65 5.67 -10.82
CA PHE A 83 12.46 5.34 -11.63
C PHE A 83 12.53 5.89 -13.05
N ALA A 84 13.57 6.65 -13.42
CA ALA A 84 13.71 7.20 -14.77
C ALA A 84 13.78 6.07 -15.80
N GLY A 85 12.96 6.16 -16.85
CA GLY A 85 12.84 5.14 -17.89
C GLY A 85 11.97 3.93 -17.53
N THR A 86 11.46 3.84 -16.29
CA THR A 86 10.53 2.78 -15.88
C THR A 86 9.07 3.19 -16.14
N PRO A 87 8.12 2.24 -16.25
CA PRO A 87 6.70 2.59 -16.34
C PRO A 87 6.15 3.35 -15.12
N ALA A 88 6.83 3.26 -13.97
CA ALA A 88 6.47 3.97 -12.74
C ALA A 88 6.99 5.42 -12.67
N GLU A 89 7.81 5.88 -13.63
CA GLU A 89 8.41 7.22 -13.62
C GLU A 89 7.38 8.33 -13.38
N ALA A 90 6.24 8.24 -14.07
CA ALA A 90 5.18 9.23 -14.06
C ALA A 90 4.20 9.09 -12.87
N TRP A 91 4.37 8.08 -12.01
CA TRP A 91 3.49 7.87 -10.88
C TRP A 91 3.76 8.90 -9.76
N PRO A 92 2.73 9.25 -8.97
CA PRO A 92 2.90 10.06 -7.78
C PRO A 92 3.83 9.40 -6.75
N ASP A 93 4.54 10.24 -6.00
CA ASP A 93 5.45 9.82 -4.94
C ASP A 93 4.72 9.51 -3.62
N GLY A 94 5.00 8.35 -3.05
CA GLY A 94 4.57 7.90 -1.73
C GLY A 94 3.10 8.16 -1.44
N VAL A 95 2.84 8.88 -0.35
CA VAL A 95 1.48 9.13 0.15
C VAL A 95 0.61 9.93 -0.83
N THR A 96 1.21 10.62 -1.80
CA THR A 96 0.47 11.40 -2.81
C THR A 96 -0.23 10.52 -3.84
N GLY A 97 0.22 9.27 -4.02
CA GLY A 97 -0.45 8.30 -4.91
C GLY A 97 -1.64 7.60 -4.26
N ILE A 98 -1.81 7.69 -2.93
CA ILE A 98 -2.95 7.12 -2.21
C ILE A 98 -4.05 8.17 -2.11
N VAL A 99 -4.83 8.32 -3.18
CA VAL A 99 -5.92 9.30 -3.28
C VAL A 99 -7.27 8.62 -3.16
N ALA A 100 -8.10 9.10 -2.23
CA ALA A 100 -9.49 8.68 -2.11
C ALA A 100 -10.37 9.41 -3.14
N PRO A 101 -11.35 8.74 -3.75
CA PRO A 101 -12.34 9.44 -4.57
C PRO A 101 -13.21 10.36 -3.70
N PRO A 102 -13.91 11.34 -4.31
CA PRO A 102 -14.91 12.12 -3.60
C PRO A 102 -15.95 11.18 -2.96
N PRO A 103 -16.17 11.27 -1.64
CA PRO A 103 -17.03 10.31 -0.97
C PRO A 103 -18.50 10.56 -1.32
N VAL A 104 -19.23 9.48 -1.48
CA VAL A 104 -20.67 9.46 -1.76
C VAL A 104 -21.35 8.56 -0.74
N ALA A 105 -22.63 8.79 -0.47
CA ALA A 105 -23.38 7.91 0.42
C ALA A 105 -23.50 6.50 -0.17
N VAL A 106 -23.37 5.49 0.68
CA VAL A 106 -23.42 4.07 0.32
C VAL A 106 -24.37 3.36 1.29
N GLY A 107 -25.52 2.90 0.80
CA GLY A 107 -26.53 2.28 1.66
C GLY A 107 -27.01 3.24 2.74
N GLU A 108 -26.87 2.84 4.01
CA GLU A 108 -27.18 3.66 5.18
C GLU A 108 -26.07 4.63 5.58
N PHE A 109 -24.85 4.46 5.04
CA PHE A 109 -23.71 5.31 5.34
C PHE A 109 -23.76 6.62 4.56
N SER A 110 -23.68 7.73 5.26
CA SER A 110 -23.55 9.06 4.70
C SER A 110 -22.22 9.24 3.95
N ALA A 111 -22.15 10.24 3.08
CA ALA A 111 -20.91 10.60 2.41
C ALA A 111 -19.80 10.98 3.41
N GLU A 112 -20.15 11.52 4.57
CA GLU A 112 -19.17 11.84 5.62
C GLU A 112 -18.56 10.56 6.21
N GLU A 113 -19.38 9.57 6.56
CA GLU A 113 -18.94 8.28 7.09
C GLU A 113 -18.07 7.53 6.07
N VAL A 114 -18.45 7.55 4.79
CA VAL A 114 -17.62 6.98 3.71
C VAL A 114 -16.29 7.71 3.58
N GLY A 115 -16.28 9.04 3.70
CA GLY A 115 -15.04 9.82 3.71
C GLY A 115 -14.12 9.48 4.89
N GLN A 116 -14.68 9.25 6.08
CA GLN A 116 -13.92 8.81 7.25
C GLN A 116 -13.37 7.39 7.07
N ALA A 117 -14.13 6.49 6.44
CA ALA A 117 -13.66 5.14 6.12
C ALA A 117 -12.49 5.16 5.14
N TYR A 118 -12.57 5.96 4.06
CA TYR A 118 -11.44 6.17 3.16
C TYR A 118 -10.21 6.73 3.87
N ALA A 119 -10.39 7.67 4.79
CA ALA A 119 -9.27 8.22 5.56
C ALA A 119 -8.58 7.16 6.42
N LYS A 120 -9.34 6.28 7.09
CA LYS A 120 -8.80 5.16 7.88
C LYS A 120 -8.03 4.16 7.01
N VAL A 121 -8.61 3.75 5.88
CA VAL A 121 -7.96 2.82 4.94
C VAL A 121 -6.70 3.43 4.34
N ARG A 122 -6.73 4.72 3.99
CA ARG A 122 -5.53 5.45 3.55
C ARG A 122 -4.42 5.42 4.61
N GLN A 123 -4.74 5.59 5.90
CA GLN A 123 -3.74 5.48 6.97
C GLN A 123 -3.16 4.07 7.06
N VAL A 124 -4.00 3.04 6.90
CA VAL A 124 -3.52 1.65 6.87
C VAL A 124 -2.57 1.40 5.72
N LEU A 125 -2.93 1.80 4.50
CA LEU A 125 -2.06 1.65 3.33
C LEU A 125 -0.71 2.37 3.50
N ILE A 126 -0.72 3.59 4.07
CA ILE A 126 0.51 4.32 4.36
C ILE A 126 1.36 3.55 5.37
N ALA A 127 0.77 3.12 6.49
CA ALA A 127 1.51 2.40 7.52
C ALA A 127 2.06 1.07 7.02
N SER A 128 1.26 0.28 6.29
CA SER A 128 1.63 -1.08 5.91
C SER A 128 2.49 -1.17 4.65
N ARG A 129 2.54 -0.11 3.83
CA ARG A 129 3.26 -0.12 2.54
C ARG A 129 4.35 0.93 2.42
N LEU A 130 4.31 2.02 3.19
CA LEU A 130 5.21 3.17 2.98
C LEU A 130 5.98 3.62 4.22
N ASP A 131 5.46 3.41 5.44
CA ASP A 131 6.15 3.80 6.68
C ASP A 131 7.44 2.98 6.83
N ARG A 132 8.60 3.65 6.72
CA ARG A 132 9.92 3.00 6.79
C ARG A 132 10.14 2.26 8.10
N GLU A 133 9.56 2.73 9.21
CA GLU A 133 9.62 2.03 10.50
C GLU A 133 8.87 0.69 10.46
N VAL A 134 7.88 0.55 9.58
CA VAL A 134 7.14 -0.70 9.35
C VAL A 134 7.84 -1.55 8.30
N ILE A 135 8.06 -1.02 7.11
CA ILE A 135 8.50 -1.83 5.97
C ILE A 135 9.98 -2.23 6.06
N GLU A 136 10.85 -1.38 6.62
CA GLU A 136 12.28 -1.68 6.83
C GLU A 136 12.63 -1.94 8.30
N GLY A 137 11.94 -1.25 9.22
CA GLY A 137 12.14 -1.39 10.67
C GLY A 137 11.32 -2.50 11.32
N HIS A 138 10.33 -3.03 10.62
CA HIS A 138 9.45 -4.14 11.06
C HIS A 138 8.67 -3.85 12.35
N ASP A 139 8.41 -2.58 12.67
CA ASP A 139 7.53 -2.14 13.77
C ASP A 139 6.06 -2.25 13.36
N TYR A 140 5.59 -3.49 13.15
CA TYR A 140 4.23 -3.76 12.67
C TYR A 140 3.12 -3.30 13.64
N GLU A 141 3.45 -2.97 14.90
CA GLU A 141 2.47 -2.40 15.83
C GLU A 141 1.91 -1.05 15.35
N ARG A 142 2.65 -0.30 14.54
CA ARG A 142 2.18 0.97 13.95
C ARG A 142 1.02 0.74 12.98
N PHE A 143 1.10 -0.32 12.18
CA PHE A 143 0.02 -0.77 11.30
C PHE A 143 -1.11 -1.43 12.10
N LEU A 144 -0.78 -2.39 12.97
CA LEU A 144 -1.76 -3.20 13.70
C LEU A 144 -2.70 -2.36 14.58
N LYS A 145 -2.21 -1.25 15.16
CA LYS A 145 -3.03 -0.35 15.99
C LYS A 145 -4.12 0.39 15.22
N LEU A 146 -4.07 0.41 13.89
CA LEU A 146 -5.10 1.02 13.03
C LEU A 146 -6.30 0.10 12.80
N LEU A 147 -6.16 -1.19 13.15
CA LEU A 147 -7.21 -2.20 12.98
C LEU A 147 -8.08 -2.33 14.23
N ALA A 148 -9.24 -2.98 14.07
CA ALA A 148 -10.10 -3.36 15.17
C ALA A 148 -9.32 -4.15 16.24
N PRO A 149 -9.63 -4.00 17.54
CA PRO A 149 -8.87 -4.64 18.62
C PRO A 149 -8.69 -6.14 18.44
N LYS A 150 -9.77 -6.83 18.04
CA LYS A 150 -9.74 -8.26 17.75
C LYS A 150 -8.96 -8.59 16.47
N ALA A 151 -9.15 -7.86 15.37
CA ALA A 151 -8.37 -8.04 14.14
C ALA A 151 -6.86 -7.93 14.40
N ARG A 152 -6.45 -6.92 15.17
CA ARG A 152 -5.07 -6.76 15.62
C ARG A 152 -4.56 -7.95 16.42
N ALA A 153 -5.36 -8.46 17.36
CA ALA A 153 -4.98 -9.61 18.17
C ALA A 153 -4.82 -10.87 17.32
N ASP A 154 -5.70 -11.06 16.34
CA ASP A 154 -5.72 -12.22 15.45
C ASP A 154 -4.55 -12.18 14.43
N LEU A 155 -4.19 -11.01 13.90
CA LEU A 155 -3.12 -10.86 12.90
C LEU A 155 -1.72 -10.80 13.48
N ARG A 156 -1.56 -10.31 14.72
CA ARG A 156 -0.24 -10.09 15.35
C ARG A 156 0.68 -11.32 15.32
N PRO A 157 0.24 -12.54 15.67
CA PRO A 157 1.14 -13.71 15.69
C PRO A 157 1.76 -14.02 14.33
N GLY A 158 1.06 -13.73 13.22
CA GLY A 158 1.55 -13.97 11.87
C GLY A 158 2.87 -13.25 11.58
N PHE A 159 3.09 -12.06 12.14
CA PHE A 159 4.33 -11.30 11.97
C PHE A 159 5.54 -11.91 12.70
N SER A 160 5.39 -13.08 13.32
CA SER A 160 6.49 -13.89 13.88
C SER A 160 6.40 -15.35 13.44
N ASP A 161 5.20 -15.89 13.28
CA ASP A 161 4.96 -17.31 13.04
C ASP A 161 4.78 -17.66 11.55
N ASP A 162 4.30 -16.72 10.73
CA ASP A 162 4.01 -16.91 9.30
C ASP A 162 4.19 -15.59 8.52
N LEU A 163 5.44 -15.28 8.20
CA LEU A 163 5.81 -14.08 7.46
C LEU A 163 5.29 -14.11 6.01
N GLY A 164 5.16 -15.29 5.40
CA GLY A 164 4.64 -15.44 4.04
C GLY A 164 3.21 -14.92 3.92
N THR A 165 2.33 -15.31 4.84
CA THR A 165 0.96 -14.76 4.89
C THR A 165 0.97 -13.29 5.30
N SER A 166 1.77 -12.91 6.29
CA SER A 166 1.76 -11.56 6.88
C SER A 166 2.32 -10.48 5.94
N TYR A 167 3.18 -10.86 5.02
CA TYR A 167 3.66 -10.00 3.92
C TYR A 167 2.50 -9.41 3.10
N SER A 168 1.41 -10.17 2.94
CA SER A 168 0.21 -9.67 2.28
C SER A 168 -0.49 -8.57 3.06
N TYR A 169 -0.29 -8.45 4.37
CA TYR A 169 -0.92 -7.43 5.21
C TYR A 169 -0.05 -6.18 5.34
N ALA A 170 1.27 -6.36 5.44
CA ALA A 170 2.25 -5.27 5.42
C ALA A 170 3.52 -5.72 4.69
N THR A 171 4.03 -4.85 3.82
CA THR A 171 5.26 -5.10 3.08
C THR A 171 6.41 -5.23 4.07
N ARG A 172 7.26 -6.22 3.85
CA ARG A 172 8.48 -6.47 4.62
C ARG A 172 9.66 -6.38 3.67
N ILE A 173 10.53 -5.40 3.81
CA ILE A 173 11.84 -5.39 3.12
C ILE A 173 12.76 -6.38 3.83
N ALA A 174 13.44 -7.23 3.07
CA ALA A 174 14.40 -8.21 3.61
C ALA A 174 15.55 -7.52 4.37
N ASP A 175 16.01 -8.14 5.47
CA ASP A 175 16.92 -7.50 6.46
C ASP A 175 18.26 -7.02 5.87
N ASP A 176 18.76 -7.72 4.84
CA ASP A 176 20.03 -7.43 4.16
C ASP A 176 19.91 -6.31 3.11
N PHE A 177 18.70 -5.77 2.90
CA PHE A 177 18.41 -4.78 1.86
C PHE A 177 17.85 -3.49 2.46
N ARG A 178 18.07 -2.40 1.73
CA ARG A 178 17.53 -1.07 2.02
C ARG A 178 16.98 -0.48 0.75
N LEU A 179 15.98 0.39 0.88
CA LEU A 179 15.55 1.21 -0.24
C LEU A 179 16.38 2.48 -0.31
N LEU A 180 16.56 3.00 -1.53
CA LEU A 180 17.11 4.33 -1.75
C LEU A 180 16.30 5.39 -0.97
N PRO A 181 16.91 6.54 -0.61
CA PRO A 181 16.26 7.61 0.16
C PRO A 181 15.30 8.45 -0.72
N VAL A 182 14.52 7.78 -1.56
CA VAL A 182 13.43 8.34 -2.36
C VAL A 182 12.10 7.73 -1.91
N ASP A 183 11.01 8.44 -2.16
CA ASP A 183 9.68 7.90 -1.91
C ASP A 183 9.36 6.79 -2.93
N PRO A 184 8.73 5.68 -2.51
CA PRO A 184 8.19 4.70 -3.44
C PRO A 184 7.16 5.32 -4.39
N LYS A 185 7.08 4.86 -5.63
CA LYS A 185 6.05 5.29 -6.58
C LYS A 185 4.75 4.55 -6.33
N VAL A 186 3.61 5.25 -6.38
CA VAL A 186 2.31 4.65 -6.04
C VAL A 186 1.24 5.00 -7.06
N GLN A 187 0.54 3.98 -7.56
CA GLN A 187 -0.64 4.16 -8.41
C GLN A 187 -1.75 3.20 -7.97
N GLY A 188 -2.99 3.67 -7.95
CA GLY A 188 -4.11 2.78 -7.64
C GLY A 188 -5.43 3.49 -7.43
N THR A 189 -6.38 2.74 -6.89
CA THR A 189 -7.74 3.18 -6.67
C THR A 189 -8.29 2.65 -5.35
N MET A 190 -9.28 3.34 -4.82
CA MET A 190 -10.13 2.84 -3.76
C MET A 190 -11.60 3.17 -4.06
N SER A 191 -12.52 2.33 -3.60
CA SER A 191 -13.97 2.51 -3.75
C SER A 191 -14.70 1.98 -2.53
N ALA A 192 -15.99 2.31 -2.39
CA ALA A 192 -16.81 1.87 -1.26
C ALA A 192 -18.04 1.11 -1.76
N GLU A 193 -18.39 0.02 -1.07
CA GLU A 193 -19.57 -0.81 -1.32
C GLU A 193 -20.28 -1.15 0.00
N LEU A 194 -21.59 -1.40 -0.09
CA LEU A 194 -22.35 -1.97 1.03
C LEU A 194 -22.16 -3.49 1.02
N GLY A 195 -21.54 -4.01 2.07
CA GLY A 195 -21.39 -5.44 2.32
C GLY A 195 -22.74 -6.15 2.48
N LYS A 196 -22.75 -7.47 2.26
CA LYS A 196 -23.99 -8.28 2.34
C LYS A 196 -24.62 -8.30 3.73
N ASP A 197 -23.82 -8.08 4.75
CA ASP A 197 -24.19 -7.99 6.16
C ASP A 197 -24.53 -6.54 6.60
N GLY A 198 -24.50 -5.58 5.68
CA GLY A 198 -24.73 -4.16 5.98
C GLY A 198 -23.48 -3.41 6.47
N SER A 199 -22.31 -4.04 6.45
CA SER A 199 -21.04 -3.36 6.72
C SER A 199 -20.64 -2.43 5.57
N LEU A 200 -19.81 -1.42 5.86
CA LEU A 200 -19.18 -0.61 4.83
C LEU A 200 -17.86 -1.27 4.42
N VAL A 201 -17.75 -1.66 3.16
CA VAL A 201 -16.54 -2.29 2.62
C VAL A 201 -15.81 -1.29 1.73
N ILE A 202 -14.52 -1.12 1.97
CA ILE A 202 -13.62 -0.32 1.14
C ILE A 202 -12.76 -1.27 0.32
N HIS A 203 -12.94 -1.25 -0.98
CA HIS A 203 -12.11 -2.00 -1.92
C HIS A 203 -10.92 -1.15 -2.32
N THR A 204 -9.74 -1.75 -2.35
CA THR A 204 -8.51 -1.09 -2.78
C THR A 204 -7.79 -1.94 -3.81
N ASN A 205 -7.12 -1.27 -4.75
CA ASN A 205 -6.22 -1.89 -5.71
C ASN A 205 -5.07 -0.91 -5.97
N TYR A 206 -3.92 -1.17 -5.36
CA TYR A 206 -2.74 -0.31 -5.41
C TYR A 206 -1.51 -1.08 -5.84
N VAL A 207 -0.66 -0.41 -6.60
CA VAL A 207 0.66 -0.84 -7.04
C VAL A 207 1.69 0.09 -6.42
N PHE A 208 2.73 -0.49 -5.84
CA PHE A 208 3.84 0.19 -5.19
C PHE A 208 5.13 -0.21 -5.90
N ALA A 209 5.93 0.76 -6.33
CA ALA A 209 7.27 0.50 -6.85
C ALA A 209 8.32 1.04 -5.88
N TYR A 210 9.20 0.15 -5.43
CA TYR A 210 10.25 0.41 -4.45
C TYR A 210 11.60 0.34 -5.13
N ALA A 211 12.40 1.39 -4.99
CA ALA A 211 13.76 1.43 -5.53
C ALA A 211 14.76 1.01 -4.44
N PHE A 212 15.45 -0.10 -4.67
CA PHE A 212 16.45 -0.66 -3.77
C PHE A 212 17.80 0.01 -3.94
N ASP A 213 18.50 0.20 -2.82
CA ASP A 213 19.91 0.55 -2.84
C ASP A 213 20.74 -0.66 -3.31
N THR A 214 21.98 -0.41 -3.75
CA THR A 214 22.91 -1.44 -4.18
C THR A 214 24.34 -1.05 -3.85
N LEU A 215 25.09 -2.01 -3.29
CA LEU A 215 26.52 -1.86 -3.06
C LEU A 215 27.36 -2.22 -4.29
N THR A 216 26.72 -2.70 -5.36
CA THR A 216 27.37 -3.04 -6.64
C THR A 216 26.65 -2.32 -7.80
N PRO A 217 26.68 -0.98 -7.85
CA PRO A 217 26.01 -0.21 -8.89
C PRO A 217 26.51 -0.58 -10.29
N GLU A 218 27.77 -1.02 -10.42
CA GLU A 218 28.36 -1.49 -11.68
C GLU A 218 27.65 -2.71 -12.31
N ARG A 219 26.84 -3.44 -11.53
CA ARG A 219 26.04 -4.59 -11.98
C ARG A 219 24.62 -4.21 -12.39
N VAL A 220 24.20 -2.98 -12.12
CA VAL A 220 22.87 -2.47 -12.51
C VAL A 220 22.94 -2.02 -13.96
N THR A 221 22.21 -2.71 -14.82
CA THR A 221 22.19 -2.43 -16.27
C THR A 221 20.93 -1.74 -16.73
N ASP A 222 19.84 -1.90 -15.97
CA ASP A 222 18.53 -1.31 -16.21
C ASP A 222 17.92 -0.81 -14.89
N ALA A 223 17.10 0.25 -14.93
CA ALA A 223 16.44 0.78 -13.73
C ALA A 223 15.52 -0.26 -13.06
N MET A 224 14.92 -1.16 -13.85
CA MET A 224 14.12 -2.27 -13.34
C MET A 224 14.92 -3.31 -12.54
N ASP A 225 16.26 -3.31 -12.62
CA ASP A 225 17.09 -4.18 -11.80
C ASP A 225 16.93 -3.85 -10.31
N ILE A 226 16.83 -2.55 -10.00
CA ILE A 226 16.72 -2.05 -8.63
C ILE A 226 15.27 -1.71 -8.23
N VAL A 227 14.34 -1.68 -9.19
CA VAL A 227 12.93 -1.40 -8.92
C VAL A 227 12.14 -2.69 -8.77
N ALA A 228 11.62 -2.91 -7.57
CA ALA A 228 10.67 -3.98 -7.26
C ALA A 228 9.24 -3.43 -7.24
N VAL A 229 8.29 -4.17 -7.80
CA VAL A 229 6.88 -3.77 -7.87
C VAL A 229 6.02 -4.75 -7.08
N ASP A 230 5.09 -4.22 -6.30
CA ASP A 230 4.21 -4.98 -5.41
C ASP A 230 2.77 -4.47 -5.58
N ARG A 231 1.85 -5.33 -6.04
CA ARG A 231 0.44 -4.98 -6.26
C ARG A 231 -0.45 -5.72 -5.30
N TRP A 232 -1.40 -5.00 -4.70
CA TRP A 232 -2.37 -5.54 -3.75
C TRP A 232 -3.79 -5.10 -4.07
N GLU A 233 -4.68 -6.09 -4.15
CA GLU A 233 -6.12 -5.90 -4.02
C GLU A 233 -6.54 -6.33 -2.62
N ALA A 234 -7.19 -5.42 -1.89
CA ALA A 234 -7.62 -5.67 -0.52
C ALA A 234 -8.98 -5.07 -0.20
N ASP A 235 -9.77 -5.84 0.56
CA ASP A 235 -11.07 -5.45 1.11
C ASP A 235 -10.89 -5.08 2.59
N TYR A 236 -11.30 -3.86 2.94
CA TYR A 236 -11.34 -3.40 4.33
C TYR A 236 -12.78 -3.23 4.79
N VAL A 237 -13.15 -3.90 5.87
CA VAL A 237 -14.52 -3.88 6.40
C VAL A 237 -14.57 -2.98 7.63
N LEU A 238 -15.42 -1.95 7.60
CA LEU A 238 -15.67 -1.09 8.75
C LEU A 238 -16.87 -1.62 9.54
N THR A 239 -16.63 -1.95 10.80
CA THR A 239 -17.64 -2.35 11.78
C THR A 239 -17.84 -1.24 12.82
N ASP A 240 -19.08 -1.07 13.24
CA ASP A 240 -19.55 0.01 14.12
C ASP A 240 -20.25 -0.56 15.37
N ASP A 241 -21.09 0.25 16.02
CA ASP A 241 -21.80 -0.09 17.26
C ASP A 241 -22.78 -1.26 17.14
N ARG A 242 -23.07 -1.73 15.91
CA ARG A 242 -23.84 -2.95 15.67
C ARG A 242 -23.04 -4.22 16.01
N TRP A 243 -21.71 -4.13 16.16
CA TRP A 243 -20.83 -5.23 16.54
C TRP A 243 -20.33 -5.12 17.99
N PRO A 244 -19.95 -6.25 18.63
CA PRO A 244 -19.30 -6.25 19.94
C PRO A 244 -18.10 -5.30 20.00
N GLU A 245 -17.86 -4.66 21.14
CA GLU A 245 -16.87 -3.58 21.30
C GLU A 245 -15.45 -3.95 20.80
N ASP A 246 -15.00 -5.17 21.07
CA ASP A 246 -13.70 -5.70 20.64
C ASP A 246 -13.60 -5.91 19.11
N ASN A 247 -14.75 -6.02 18.44
CA ASN A 247 -14.89 -6.16 17.01
C ASN A 247 -15.10 -4.84 16.28
N GLN A 248 -15.26 -3.71 16.98
CA GLN A 248 -15.49 -2.41 16.33
C GLN A 248 -14.19 -1.85 15.73
N GLY A 249 -14.26 -1.32 14.51
CA GLY A 249 -13.13 -0.73 13.82
C GLY A 249 -12.92 -1.29 12.42
N LEU A 250 -11.68 -1.20 11.94
CA LEU A 250 -11.32 -1.61 10.59
C LEU A 250 -10.78 -3.05 10.59
N TRP A 251 -11.36 -3.88 9.75
CA TRP A 251 -10.91 -5.25 9.50
C TRP A 251 -10.29 -5.36 8.12
N LEU A 252 -9.29 -6.21 8.00
CA LEU A 252 -8.75 -6.66 6.73
C LEU A 252 -9.40 -8.01 6.42
N ASP A 253 -10.12 -8.11 5.30
CA ASP A 253 -10.88 -9.32 4.94
C ASP A 253 -10.13 -10.10 3.85
N LYS A 254 -10.34 -9.73 2.58
CA LYS A 254 -9.64 -10.35 1.45
C LYS A 254 -8.40 -9.58 1.12
N VAL A 255 -7.33 -10.33 0.86
CA VAL A 255 -6.08 -9.79 0.34
C VAL A 255 -5.54 -10.75 -0.70
N GLN A 256 -5.19 -10.20 -1.85
CA GLN A 256 -4.51 -10.93 -2.91
C GLN A 256 -3.58 -9.95 -3.65
N GLY A 257 -2.50 -10.47 -4.17
CA GLY A 257 -1.48 -9.63 -4.79
C GLY A 257 -0.44 -10.45 -5.51
N TYR A 258 0.46 -9.73 -6.17
CA TYR A 258 1.65 -10.30 -6.77
C TYR A 258 2.77 -9.26 -6.72
N GLY A 259 4.01 -9.74 -6.75
CA GLY A 259 5.15 -8.89 -7.03
C GLY A 259 5.76 -9.18 -8.40
N TYR A 260 6.47 -8.19 -8.92
CA TYR A 260 7.17 -8.20 -10.20
C TYR A 260 8.54 -7.52 -10.09
N SER A 261 9.52 -8.03 -10.82
CA SER A 261 10.94 -7.65 -10.67
C SER A 261 11.40 -7.79 -9.21
N ILE A 262 11.19 -8.98 -8.66
CA ILE A 262 11.50 -9.30 -7.26
C ILE A 262 12.38 -10.54 -7.14
N ALA A 263 13.03 -10.68 -5.99
CA ALA A 263 13.68 -11.90 -5.54
C ALA A 263 12.62 -12.93 -5.08
N CYS A 264 12.57 -14.09 -5.73
CA CYS A 264 11.50 -15.07 -5.54
C CYS A 264 11.64 -15.93 -4.29
N THR A 265 12.87 -16.20 -3.85
CA THR A 265 13.13 -16.91 -2.59
C THR A 265 12.72 -16.01 -1.43
N ALA A 266 13.16 -14.74 -1.43
CA ALA A 266 12.73 -13.76 -0.43
C ALA A 266 11.20 -13.62 -0.39
N TYR A 267 10.54 -13.54 -1.55
CA TYR A 267 9.08 -13.40 -1.64
C TYR A 267 8.33 -14.61 -1.03
N LYS A 268 8.79 -15.84 -1.31
CA LYS A 268 8.24 -17.06 -0.71
C LYS A 268 8.44 -17.11 0.81
N GLU A 269 9.48 -16.46 1.32
CA GLU A 269 9.77 -16.32 2.76
C GLU A 269 9.07 -15.11 3.41
N GLY A 270 8.26 -14.37 2.65
CA GLY A 270 7.47 -13.25 3.15
C GLY A 270 8.24 -11.93 3.24
N SER A 271 9.23 -11.73 2.37
CA SER A 271 9.98 -10.47 2.27
C SER A 271 10.15 -10.03 0.82
N LEU A 272 10.27 -8.73 0.60
CA LEU A 272 10.60 -8.11 -0.67
C LEU A 272 12.10 -7.85 -0.74
N ALA A 273 12.72 -8.30 -1.82
CA ALA A 273 14.09 -7.97 -2.18
C ALA A 273 14.18 -7.76 -3.72
N PRO A 274 15.19 -7.04 -4.21
CA PRO A 274 15.27 -6.67 -5.63
C PRO A 274 15.64 -7.88 -6.49
N ALA A 275 15.12 -7.96 -7.72
CA ALA A 275 15.40 -9.08 -8.62
C ALA A 275 16.90 -9.38 -8.82
N TYR A 276 17.76 -8.34 -8.80
CA TYR A 276 19.20 -8.53 -8.98
C TYR A 276 19.83 -9.45 -7.91
N SER A 277 19.22 -9.62 -6.73
CA SER A 277 19.80 -10.43 -5.65
C SER A 277 19.74 -11.94 -5.91
N GLU A 278 18.82 -12.37 -6.76
CA GLU A 278 18.63 -13.79 -7.13
C GLU A 278 18.89 -14.05 -8.62
N ARG A 279 19.22 -13.01 -9.39
CA ARG A 279 19.49 -13.13 -10.81
C ARG A 279 20.72 -14.03 -11.05
N ILE A 280 20.51 -15.09 -11.82
CA ILE A 280 21.57 -15.88 -12.44
C ILE A 280 21.87 -15.20 -13.78
N ASP A 281 23.15 -15.01 -14.13
CA ASP A 281 23.55 -14.35 -15.38
C ASP A 281 22.84 -14.97 -16.60
N GLY A 282 22.12 -14.15 -17.39
CA GLY A 282 21.48 -14.56 -18.65
C GLY A 282 19.95 -14.70 -18.67
N ASP A 283 19.24 -14.25 -17.63
CA ASP A 283 17.78 -14.16 -17.62
C ASP A 283 17.34 -12.77 -18.14
N ASP A 284 16.85 -12.72 -19.39
CA ASP A 284 16.37 -11.47 -20.01
C ASP A 284 14.95 -11.14 -19.51
N ALA A 285 14.69 -9.87 -19.19
CA ALA A 285 13.35 -9.40 -18.83
C ALA A 285 12.38 -9.52 -20.03
N ASP A 286 11.14 -9.97 -19.79
CA ASP A 286 10.06 -10.02 -20.80
C ASP A 286 9.32 -8.65 -20.86
N PRO A 287 9.47 -7.86 -21.94
CA PRO A 287 8.90 -6.52 -22.04
C PRO A 287 7.36 -6.51 -22.14
N GLU A 288 6.74 -7.59 -22.66
CA GLU A 288 5.26 -7.68 -22.69
C GLU A 288 4.67 -7.91 -21.29
N ALA A 289 5.50 -8.37 -20.37
CA ALA A 289 5.13 -8.61 -19.00
C ALA A 289 5.08 -7.29 -18.21
N GLU A 290 6.03 -6.38 -18.43
CA GLU A 290 6.11 -5.04 -17.81
C GLU A 290 4.79 -4.26 -17.97
N ASP A 291 4.28 -4.09 -19.19
CA ASP A 291 3.02 -3.37 -19.44
C ASP A 291 1.80 -3.97 -18.71
N ARG A 292 1.81 -5.28 -18.42
CA ARG A 292 0.71 -5.95 -17.69
C ARG A 292 0.87 -5.82 -16.18
N TYR A 293 2.10 -5.85 -15.66
CA TYR A 293 2.36 -5.81 -14.22
C TYR A 293 2.22 -4.41 -13.62
N PHE A 294 2.38 -3.37 -14.42
CA PHE A 294 2.30 -1.98 -13.96
C PHE A 294 0.89 -1.37 -14.08
N ASP A 295 -0.06 -1.99 -14.79
CA ASP A 295 -1.41 -1.45 -14.96
C ASP A 295 -2.42 -2.06 -13.95
N PRO A 296 -2.84 -1.30 -12.90
CA PRO A 296 -3.82 -1.79 -11.92
C PRO A 296 -5.20 -2.08 -12.52
N SER A 297 -5.52 -1.58 -13.71
CA SER A 297 -6.80 -1.85 -14.38
C SER A 297 -6.88 -3.25 -15.00
N LYS A 298 -5.75 -3.95 -15.14
CA LYS A 298 -5.72 -5.33 -15.62
C LYS A 298 -6.08 -6.30 -14.48
N PRO A 299 -6.77 -7.42 -14.75
CA PRO A 299 -6.98 -8.46 -13.74
C PRO A 299 -5.66 -8.88 -13.10
N LEU A 300 -5.66 -9.24 -11.81
CA LEU A 300 -4.49 -9.91 -11.23
C LEU A 300 -4.19 -11.17 -12.04
N LEU A 301 -2.93 -11.30 -12.43
CA LEU A 301 -2.44 -12.53 -13.01
C LEU A 301 -2.50 -13.61 -11.93
N THR A 302 -2.94 -14.80 -12.30
CA THR A 302 -2.96 -15.95 -11.39
C THR A 302 -1.57 -16.49 -11.10
N ASP A 303 -0.59 -16.07 -11.91
CA ASP A 303 0.77 -16.57 -11.89
C ASP A 303 1.68 -15.40 -11.46
N SER A 304 2.38 -15.55 -10.34
CA SER A 304 3.48 -14.65 -9.99
C SER A 304 4.61 -14.78 -11.01
N SER A 305 5.43 -13.75 -11.20
CA SER A 305 6.68 -13.90 -11.97
C SER A 305 7.63 -14.93 -11.32
N CYS A 306 7.36 -15.32 -10.08
CA CYS A 306 8.03 -16.41 -9.40
C CYS A 306 7.42 -17.76 -9.81
N PRO A 307 8.20 -18.67 -10.40
CA PRO A 307 7.73 -20.03 -10.69
C PRO A 307 7.40 -20.78 -9.39
N ALA A 308 6.36 -21.61 -9.46
CA ALA A 308 5.87 -22.44 -8.35
C ALA A 308 6.98 -23.35 -7.78
#